data_AF-A0AAU5EVK4-F1
#
_entry.id   AF-A0AAU5EVK4-F1
#
_cell.length_a   1.000
_cell.length_b   1.000
_cell.length_c   1.000
_cell.angle_alpha   90.00
_cell.angle_beta   90.00
_cell.angle_gamma   90.00
#
_symmetry.space_group_name_H-M   'P 1'
#
loop_
_entity.id
_entity.type
_entity.pdbx_description
1 polymer ?
#
loop_
_entity_poly.entity_id
_entity_poly.type
_entity_poly.pdbx_seq_one_letter_code
_entity_poly.pdbx_strand_id
1 'polypeptide(L)'
;MTTELTLWKDRDPAAMRLPGMYCGTLDGPPDNPVHAVGQLASEGVQFVRVPEPVDLTDPDSASAVAVLLLVRELTGHGIAVDWTLRMADPAQWQALSHLYPPAAVLRGATGEENDAGVVTAWRDSFHIAKCGYRRGPGFLEIRDHRWGSFRRLVVNAPRSTAFQRLLDGVPVVATASTERVLERHLRENLVHRAGRHMWWTPYRLRRWPLSTTIP
;
A
#
# COMPACT_ATOMS: atom_id res chain seq x y z
N MET A 1 -16.65 -10.90 10.61
CA MET A 1 -16.36 -11.78 9.46
C MET A 1 -15.03 -11.34 8.89
N THR A 2 -14.07 -12.24 8.76
CA THR A 2 -12.75 -11.93 8.20
C THR A 2 -12.88 -11.87 6.68
N THR A 3 -12.37 -10.83 6.04
CA THR A 3 -12.40 -10.67 4.58
C THR A 3 -11.59 -11.77 3.92
N GLU A 4 -12.22 -12.66 3.16
CA GLU A 4 -11.50 -13.70 2.42
C GLU A 4 -10.85 -13.10 1.16
N LEU A 5 -9.52 -13.16 1.09
CA LEU A 5 -8.75 -12.70 -0.06
C LEU A 5 -8.52 -13.87 -1.00
N THR A 6 -8.53 -13.62 -2.31
CA THR A 6 -8.32 -14.68 -3.31
C THR A 6 -7.07 -14.41 -4.13
N LEU A 7 -6.35 -15.48 -4.50
CA LEU A 7 -4.98 -15.42 -5.02
C LEU A 7 -4.87 -16.13 -6.38
N TRP A 8 -4.13 -15.55 -7.33
CA TRP A 8 -3.89 -16.15 -8.65
C TRP A 8 -2.48 -15.92 -9.19
N LYS A 9 -2.06 -16.79 -10.11
CA LYS A 9 -0.80 -16.68 -10.87
C LYS A 9 -0.86 -15.72 -12.06
N ASP A 10 -2.06 -15.26 -12.43
CA ASP A 10 -2.28 -14.31 -13.51
C ASP A 10 -3.48 -13.40 -13.17
N ARG A 11 -3.52 -12.22 -13.77
CA ARG A 11 -4.62 -11.24 -13.62
C ARG A 11 -5.58 -11.24 -14.83
N ASP A 12 -5.24 -11.88 -15.94
CA ASP A 12 -6.11 -12.01 -17.10
C ASP A 12 -7.32 -12.91 -16.74
N PRO A 13 -8.57 -12.41 -16.82
CA PRO A 13 -9.76 -13.20 -16.54
C PRO A 13 -9.89 -14.49 -17.37
N ALA A 14 -9.28 -14.55 -18.56
CA ALA A 14 -9.21 -15.77 -19.35
C ALA A 14 -8.22 -16.78 -18.77
N ALA A 15 -7.03 -16.34 -18.38
CA ALA A 15 -6.02 -17.17 -17.75
C ALA A 15 -6.50 -17.69 -16.39
N MET A 16 -7.15 -16.85 -15.57
CA MET A 16 -7.67 -17.23 -14.24
C MET A 16 -8.62 -18.44 -14.26
N ARG A 17 -9.24 -18.75 -15.41
CA ARG A 17 -10.13 -19.92 -15.58
C ARG A 17 -9.39 -21.22 -15.89
N LEU A 18 -8.08 -21.17 -16.14
CA LEU A 18 -7.27 -22.35 -16.42
C LEU A 18 -6.90 -23.11 -15.14
N PRO A 19 -6.80 -24.46 -15.18
CA PRO A 19 -6.33 -25.25 -14.06
C PRO A 19 -4.97 -24.79 -13.54
N GLY A 20 -4.81 -24.74 -12.22
CA GLY A 20 -3.55 -24.37 -11.56
C GLY A 20 -3.24 -22.86 -11.51
N MET A 21 -4.15 -22.00 -12.00
CA MET A 21 -4.00 -20.53 -11.90
C MET A 21 -4.50 -19.97 -10.58
N TYR A 22 -5.52 -20.58 -9.99
CA TYR A 22 -5.97 -20.27 -8.63
C TYR A 22 -4.98 -20.80 -7.60
N CYS A 23 -4.55 -19.94 -6.67
CA CYS A 23 -3.55 -20.25 -5.65
C CYS A 23 -4.17 -20.44 -4.25
N GLY A 24 -5.49 -20.28 -4.10
CA GLY A 24 -6.19 -20.40 -2.82
C GLY A 24 -6.67 -19.07 -2.25
N THR A 25 -6.97 -19.07 -0.95
CA THR A 25 -7.42 -17.89 -0.20
C THR A 25 -6.52 -17.55 0.98
N LEU A 26 -6.65 -16.32 1.47
CA LEU A 26 -6.16 -15.90 2.78
C LEU A 26 -7.33 -15.41 3.63
N ASP A 27 -7.33 -15.82 4.89
CA ASP A 27 -8.27 -15.34 5.89
C ASP A 27 -7.86 -13.94 6.38
N GLY A 28 -8.14 -12.93 5.56
CA GLY A 28 -7.83 -11.52 5.86
C GLY A 28 -6.36 -11.13 5.63
N PRO A 29 -6.04 -9.86 5.90
CA PRO A 29 -4.65 -9.39 5.85
C PRO A 29 -3.84 -10.10 6.95
N PRO A 30 -2.65 -10.65 6.61
CA PRO A 30 -1.81 -11.35 7.58
C PRO A 30 -1.17 -10.38 8.59
N ASP A 31 -0.92 -10.84 9.82
CA ASP A 31 -0.25 -10.06 10.88
C ASP A 31 1.15 -9.56 10.48
N ASN A 32 1.84 -10.32 9.62
CA ASN A 32 3.15 -9.96 9.06
C ASN A 32 3.07 -9.91 7.52
N PRO A 33 2.59 -8.80 6.94
CA PRO A 33 2.43 -8.68 5.48
C PRO A 33 3.77 -8.71 4.76
N VAL A 34 4.86 -8.24 5.37
CA VAL A 34 6.20 -8.23 4.77
C VAL A 34 6.71 -9.64 4.50
N HIS A 35 6.53 -10.56 5.45
CA HIS A 35 6.92 -11.96 5.29
C HIS A 35 5.94 -12.72 4.40
N ALA A 36 4.63 -12.59 4.67
CA ALA A 36 3.60 -13.33 3.96
C ALA A 36 3.61 -13.05 2.46
N VAL A 37 3.66 -11.77 2.05
CA VAL A 37 3.73 -11.41 0.63
C VAL A 37 5.04 -11.87 -0.02
N GLY A 38 6.14 -11.91 0.75
CA GLY A 38 7.40 -12.49 0.27
C GLY A 38 7.26 -13.96 -0.13
N GLN A 39 6.52 -14.75 0.67
CA GLN A 39 6.22 -16.15 0.36
C GLN A 39 5.30 -16.27 -0.87
N LEU A 40 4.19 -15.53 -0.91
CA LEU A 40 3.28 -15.51 -2.06
C LEU A 40 4.01 -15.19 -3.37
N ALA A 41 4.91 -14.21 -3.34
CA ALA A 41 5.71 -13.86 -4.51
C ALA A 41 6.67 -14.98 -4.94
N SER A 42 7.25 -15.72 -3.98
CA SER A 42 8.12 -16.87 -4.29
C SER A 42 7.34 -18.07 -4.84
N GLU A 43 6.06 -18.20 -4.48
CA GLU A 43 5.14 -19.23 -4.98
C GLU A 43 4.52 -18.86 -6.35
N GLY A 44 4.82 -17.67 -6.86
CA GLY A 44 4.39 -17.20 -8.18
C GLY A 44 3.01 -16.57 -8.20
N VAL A 45 2.48 -16.11 -7.06
CA VAL A 45 1.27 -15.28 -7.04
C VAL A 45 1.55 -13.96 -7.75
N GLN A 46 0.67 -13.57 -8.66
CA GLN A 46 0.75 -12.33 -9.45
C GLN A 46 -0.49 -11.44 -9.32
N PHE A 47 -1.57 -11.97 -8.76
CA PHE A 47 -2.82 -11.23 -8.59
C PHE A 47 -3.52 -11.58 -7.28
N VAL A 48 -4.04 -10.56 -6.59
CA VAL A 48 -4.82 -10.69 -5.37
C VAL A 48 -6.10 -9.88 -5.49
N ARG A 49 -7.24 -10.44 -5.10
CA ARG A 49 -8.51 -9.72 -4.98
C ARG A 49 -8.89 -9.52 -3.51
N VAL A 50 -9.19 -8.27 -3.17
CA VAL A 50 -9.79 -7.84 -1.92
C VAL A 50 -11.27 -7.57 -2.19
N PRO A 51 -12.21 -8.43 -1.74
CA PRO A 51 -13.62 -8.27 -2.10
C PRO A 51 -14.28 -7.09 -1.39
N GLU A 52 -13.90 -6.84 -0.13
CA GLU A 52 -14.48 -5.77 0.68
C GLU A 52 -13.80 -4.42 0.43
N PRO A 53 -14.55 -3.30 0.38
CA PRO A 53 -13.96 -1.97 0.32
C PRO A 53 -13.05 -1.68 1.52
N VAL A 54 -11.86 -1.13 1.23
CA VAL A 54 -10.95 -0.59 2.23
C VAL A 54 -11.49 0.75 2.69
N ASP A 55 -12.06 0.78 3.90
CA ASP A 55 -12.80 1.95 4.39
C ASP A 55 -11.96 2.87 5.28
N LEU A 56 -11.55 4.04 4.74
CA LEU A 56 -10.84 5.08 5.49
C LEU A 56 -11.77 6.07 6.18
N THR A 57 -13.08 5.88 6.09
CA THR A 57 -14.08 6.70 6.78
C THR A 57 -14.42 6.17 8.16
N ASP A 58 -14.08 4.91 8.45
CA ASP A 58 -14.17 4.32 9.78
C ASP A 58 -13.22 5.04 10.75
N PRO A 59 -13.72 5.62 11.86
CA PRO A 59 -12.87 6.26 12.86
C PRO A 59 -11.76 5.36 13.44
N ASP A 60 -11.98 4.04 13.55
CA ASP A 60 -10.95 3.13 14.03
C ASP A 60 -9.91 2.82 12.93
N SER A 61 -10.37 2.47 11.73
CA SER A 61 -9.55 2.19 10.54
C SER A 61 -8.50 1.07 10.71
N ALA A 62 -8.54 0.24 11.75
CA ALA A 62 -7.53 -0.83 11.94
C ALA A 62 -7.51 -1.82 10.76
N SER A 63 -8.68 -2.30 10.35
CA SER A 63 -8.82 -3.22 9.21
C SER A 63 -8.35 -2.58 7.91
N ALA A 64 -8.76 -1.33 7.66
CA ALA A 64 -8.35 -0.61 6.46
C ALA A 64 -6.83 -0.42 6.39
N VAL A 65 -6.18 -0.08 7.51
CA VAL A 65 -4.71 0.02 7.57
C VAL A 65 -4.04 -1.32 7.36
N ALA A 66 -4.56 -2.41 7.92
CA ALA A 66 -4.03 -3.75 7.69
C ALA A 66 -4.08 -4.15 6.20
N VAL A 67 -5.18 -3.84 5.51
CA VAL A 67 -5.28 -4.07 4.06
C VAL A 67 -4.37 -3.13 3.27
N LEU A 68 -4.26 -1.84 3.62
CA LEU A 68 -3.34 -0.91 2.95
C LEU A 68 -1.87 -1.37 3.08
N LEU A 69 -1.49 -1.93 4.23
CA LEU A 69 -0.18 -2.53 4.46
C LEU A 69 0.05 -3.75 3.57
N LEU A 70 -0.96 -4.61 3.41
CA LEU A 70 -0.92 -5.71 2.47
C LEU A 70 -0.78 -5.21 1.02
N VAL A 71 -1.60 -4.26 0.58
CA VAL A 71 -1.54 -3.65 -0.76
C VAL A 71 -0.17 -3.02 -1.01
N ARG A 72 0.41 -2.35 -0.01
CA ARG A 72 1.77 -1.79 -0.06
C ARG A 72 2.81 -2.86 -0.37
N GLU A 73 2.78 -3.98 0.36
CA GLU A 73 3.75 -5.07 0.14
C GLU A 73 3.53 -5.77 -1.21
N LEU A 74 2.27 -6.04 -1.60
CA LEU A 74 1.93 -6.60 -2.90
C LEU A 74 2.46 -5.70 -4.04
N THR A 75 2.22 -4.39 -3.93
CA THR A 75 2.73 -3.39 -4.89
C THR A 75 4.26 -3.41 -4.96
N GLY A 76 4.94 -3.48 -3.82
CA GLY A 76 6.41 -3.54 -3.76
C GLY A 76 7.00 -4.81 -4.38
N HIS A 77 6.21 -5.88 -4.47
CA HIS A 77 6.54 -7.11 -5.19
C HIS A 77 6.10 -7.12 -6.66
N GLY A 78 5.36 -6.11 -7.11
CA GLY A 78 4.78 -6.07 -8.46
C GLY A 78 3.58 -7.00 -8.64
N ILE A 79 2.94 -7.43 -7.55
CA ILE A 79 1.71 -8.23 -7.56
C ILE A 79 0.54 -7.27 -7.76
N ALA A 80 -0.29 -7.55 -8.77
CA ALA A 80 -1.47 -6.76 -9.07
C ALA A 80 -2.56 -6.97 -8.01
N VAL A 81 -3.34 -5.92 -7.74
CA VAL A 81 -4.40 -5.98 -6.73
C VAL A 81 -5.70 -5.44 -7.30
N ASP A 82 -6.77 -6.21 -7.16
CA ASP A 82 -8.14 -5.78 -7.42
C ASP A 82 -8.80 -5.46 -6.08
N TRP A 83 -9.03 -4.16 -5.83
CA TRP A 83 -9.52 -3.65 -4.55
C TRP A 83 -10.31 -2.36 -4.74
N THR A 84 -11.17 -2.05 -3.78
CA THR A 84 -11.95 -0.81 -3.75
C THR A 84 -11.52 0.02 -2.54
N LEU A 85 -11.35 1.32 -2.72
CA LEU A 85 -11.06 2.26 -1.63
C LEU A 85 -12.30 3.10 -1.33
N ARG A 86 -12.66 3.25 -0.06
CA ARG A 86 -13.64 4.26 0.38
C ARG A 86 -12.93 5.33 1.18
N MET A 87 -13.15 6.60 0.85
CA MET A 87 -12.53 7.73 1.52
C MET A 87 -13.45 8.95 1.60
N ALA A 88 -13.32 9.73 2.68
CA ALA A 88 -14.18 10.89 2.91
C ALA A 88 -13.94 11.99 1.87
N ASP A 89 -12.68 12.24 1.56
CA ASP A 89 -12.25 13.24 0.59
C ASP A 89 -11.36 12.60 -0.50
N PRO A 90 -11.93 12.26 -1.66
CA PRO A 90 -11.19 11.74 -2.79
C PRO A 90 -10.04 12.63 -3.25
N ALA A 91 -9.98 13.93 -2.93
CA ALA A 91 -8.85 14.78 -3.28
C ALA A 91 -7.52 14.34 -2.61
N GLN A 92 -7.60 13.55 -1.53
CA GLN A 92 -6.42 13.06 -0.79
C GLN A 92 -5.77 11.81 -1.41
N TRP A 93 -6.31 11.31 -2.53
CA TRP A 93 -5.84 10.09 -3.20
C TRP A 93 -4.34 10.09 -3.51
N GLN A 94 -3.76 11.27 -3.78
CA GLN A 94 -2.36 11.42 -4.19
C GLN A 94 -1.37 10.83 -3.18
N ALA A 95 -1.68 10.91 -1.88
CA ALA A 95 -0.85 10.35 -0.82
C ALA A 95 -0.72 8.80 -0.90
N LEU A 96 -1.71 8.15 -1.51
CA LEU A 96 -1.78 6.71 -1.70
C LEU A 96 -1.45 6.29 -3.14
N SER A 97 -1.24 7.25 -4.04
CA SER A 97 -1.10 7.03 -5.49
C SER A 97 0.08 6.15 -5.93
N HIS A 98 0.95 5.77 -5.00
CA HIS A 98 2.06 4.83 -5.21
C HIS A 98 1.65 3.37 -5.03
N LEU A 99 0.51 3.09 -4.41
CA LEU A 99 -0.08 1.75 -4.32
C LEU A 99 -0.68 1.36 -5.68
N TYR A 100 -0.80 0.05 -5.93
CA TYR A 100 -1.47 -0.46 -7.11
C TYR A 100 -2.86 0.18 -7.23
N PRO A 101 -3.25 0.75 -8.39
CA PRO A 101 -4.47 1.54 -8.50
C PRO A 101 -5.71 0.71 -8.16
N PRO A 102 -6.67 1.26 -7.41
CA PRO A 102 -7.91 0.54 -7.10
C PRO A 102 -8.79 0.35 -8.35
N ALA A 103 -9.71 -0.61 -8.25
CA ALA A 103 -10.79 -0.80 -9.21
C ALA A 103 -11.79 0.37 -9.15
N ALA A 104 -12.10 0.84 -7.93
CA ALA A 104 -13.03 1.93 -7.64
C ALA A 104 -12.58 2.76 -6.43
N VAL A 105 -12.97 4.04 -6.42
CA VAL A 105 -12.84 4.95 -5.26
C VAL A 105 -14.22 5.47 -4.90
N LEU A 106 -14.73 5.06 -3.74
CA LEU A 106 -16.04 5.45 -3.21
C LEU A 106 -15.91 6.68 -2.30
N ARG A 107 -16.81 7.66 -2.47
CA ARG A 107 -16.79 8.93 -1.73
C ARG A 107 -17.66 8.91 -0.47
N GLY A 108 -17.10 9.29 0.67
CA GLY A 108 -17.86 9.43 1.92
C GLY A 108 -18.22 8.08 2.58
N ALA A 109 -18.85 8.14 3.76
CA ALA A 109 -19.10 6.95 4.58
C ALA A 109 -20.23 6.04 4.05
N THR A 110 -21.18 6.62 3.32
CA THR A 110 -22.32 5.91 2.73
C THR A 110 -22.24 5.81 1.21
N GLY A 111 -21.13 6.26 0.61
CA GLY A 111 -21.03 6.38 -0.83
C GLY A 111 -20.96 5.03 -1.54
N GLU A 112 -21.85 4.88 -2.51
CA GLU A 112 -21.81 3.83 -3.54
C GLU A 112 -21.29 4.38 -4.88
N GLU A 113 -21.20 5.71 -5.01
CA GLU A 113 -20.76 6.36 -6.25
C GLU A 113 -19.23 6.32 -6.38
N ASN A 114 -18.78 5.80 -7.52
CA ASN A 114 -17.37 5.70 -7.88
C ASN A 114 -16.85 7.02 -8.47
N ASP A 115 -15.78 7.57 -7.89
CA ASP A 115 -15.05 8.72 -8.42
C ASP A 115 -14.11 8.26 -9.56
N ALA A 116 -14.71 8.04 -10.73
CA ALA A 116 -14.00 7.53 -11.91
C ALA A 116 -12.85 8.44 -12.37
N GLY A 117 -12.94 9.74 -12.11
CA GLY A 117 -11.88 10.72 -12.39
C GLY A 117 -10.64 10.44 -11.54
N VAL A 118 -10.81 10.22 -10.24
CA VAL A 118 -9.71 9.84 -9.33
C VAL A 118 -9.12 8.49 -9.73
N VAL A 119 -9.94 7.49 -10.06
CA VAL A 119 -9.45 6.17 -10.51
C VAL A 119 -8.58 6.30 -11.75
N THR A 120 -9.02 7.10 -12.73
CA THR A 120 -8.28 7.35 -13.98
C THR A 120 -6.96 8.04 -13.70
N ALA A 121 -6.97 9.15 -12.94
CA ALA A 121 -5.75 9.88 -12.59
C ALA A 121 -4.74 9.02 -11.79
N TRP A 122 -5.23 8.13 -10.93
CA TRP A 122 -4.38 7.20 -10.20
C TRP A 122 -3.71 6.19 -11.14
N ARG A 123 -4.48 5.58 -12.06
CA ARG A 123 -3.94 4.66 -13.06
C ARG A 123 -2.92 5.32 -13.97
N ASP A 124 -3.25 6.49 -14.51
CA ASP A 124 -2.40 7.22 -15.47
C ASP A 124 -1.07 7.66 -14.86
N SER A 125 -1.06 7.97 -13.57
CA SER A 125 0.15 8.39 -12.86
C SER A 125 0.88 7.23 -12.19
N PHE A 126 0.35 6.02 -12.17
CA PHE A 126 0.93 4.90 -11.44
C PHE A 126 2.10 4.27 -12.21
N HIS A 127 3.18 3.98 -11.46
CA HIS A 127 4.25 3.12 -11.91
C HIS A 127 4.91 2.45 -10.70
N ILE A 128 5.56 1.30 -10.93
CA ILE A 128 6.39 0.68 -9.89
C ILE A 128 7.54 1.63 -9.51
N ALA A 129 7.93 1.59 -8.25
CA ALA A 129 8.86 2.49 -7.60
C ALA A 129 8.43 3.97 -7.50
N LYS A 130 7.13 4.28 -7.65
CA LYS A 130 6.60 5.66 -7.51
C LYS A 130 6.82 6.27 -6.12
N CYS A 131 6.65 5.50 -5.05
CA CYS A 131 7.09 5.90 -3.71
C CYS A 131 7.62 4.68 -2.97
N GLY A 132 8.94 4.60 -2.86
CA GLY A 132 9.60 3.45 -2.26
C GLY A 132 10.92 3.82 -1.64
N TYR A 133 11.44 2.90 -0.82
CA TYR A 133 12.70 3.11 -0.11
C TYR A 133 13.71 1.98 -0.33
N ARG A 134 14.99 2.34 -0.20
CA ARG A 134 16.10 1.39 -0.02
C ARG A 134 16.66 1.55 1.38
N ARG A 135 17.04 0.42 1.98
CA ARG A 135 17.67 0.39 3.30
C ARG A 135 19.18 0.29 3.11
N GLY A 136 19.90 1.32 3.57
CA GLY A 136 21.36 1.31 3.72
C GLY A 136 21.77 1.11 5.18
N PRO A 137 23.07 1.01 5.47
CA PRO A 137 23.56 0.94 6.84
C PRO A 137 23.21 2.21 7.63
N GLY A 138 22.22 2.12 8.53
CA GLY A 138 21.81 3.23 9.40
C GLY A 138 20.89 4.29 8.77
N PHE A 139 20.47 4.12 7.52
CA PHE A 139 19.58 5.07 6.86
C PHE A 139 18.61 4.40 5.88
N LEU A 140 17.53 5.12 5.56
CA LEU A 140 16.66 4.85 4.43
C LEU A 140 16.81 5.95 3.40
N GLU A 141 17.01 5.58 2.14
CA GLU A 141 16.82 6.50 1.01
C GLU A 141 15.41 6.27 0.47
N ILE A 142 14.56 7.30 0.55
CA ILE A 142 13.23 7.31 -0.04
C ILE A 142 13.27 8.08 -1.36
N ARG A 143 12.58 7.52 -2.35
CA ARG A 143 12.27 8.14 -3.64
C ARG A 143 10.76 8.28 -3.74
N ASP A 144 10.30 9.50 -3.97
CA ASP A 144 8.88 9.82 -4.00
C ASP A 144 8.55 10.68 -5.22
N HIS A 145 7.68 10.17 -6.07
CA HIS A 145 7.16 10.78 -7.30
C HIS A 145 5.65 11.09 -7.21
N ARG A 146 5.01 10.94 -6.04
CA ARG A 146 3.55 11.11 -5.88
C ARG A 146 3.06 12.51 -6.22
N TRP A 147 3.93 13.51 -6.09
CA TRP A 147 3.56 14.93 -6.15
C TRP A 147 4.02 15.63 -7.43
N GLY A 148 4.19 14.88 -8.54
CA GLY A 148 4.60 15.41 -9.85
C GLY A 148 6.06 15.87 -9.94
N SER A 149 6.74 16.09 -8.81
CA SER A 149 8.18 16.34 -8.72
C SER A 149 8.89 15.20 -8.01
N PHE A 150 10.09 14.86 -8.48
CA PHE A 150 10.91 13.85 -7.83
C PHE A 150 11.48 14.38 -6.51
N ARG A 151 11.20 13.68 -5.42
CA ARG A 151 11.76 13.95 -4.09
C ARG A 151 12.65 12.79 -3.67
N ARG A 152 13.90 13.11 -3.31
CA ARG A 152 14.82 12.19 -2.62
C ARG A 152 14.93 12.61 -1.17
N LEU A 153 14.55 11.73 -0.26
CA LEU A 153 14.63 11.97 1.18
C LEU A 153 15.58 10.94 1.80
N VAL A 154 16.41 11.40 2.73
CA VAL A 154 17.23 10.51 3.56
C VAL A 154 16.70 10.58 4.98
N VAL A 155 16.21 9.44 5.45
CA VAL A 155 15.80 9.27 6.84
C VAL A 155 16.90 8.49 7.52
N ASN A 156 17.61 9.15 8.43
CA ASN A 156 18.49 8.45 9.36
C ASN A 156 17.60 7.54 10.18
N ALA A 157 17.82 6.22 10.11
CA ALA A 157 16.97 5.27 10.79
C ALA A 157 17.52 5.11 12.22
N PRO A 158 16.95 5.79 13.24
CA PRO A 158 17.32 5.49 14.61
C PRO A 158 17.01 4.00 14.84
N ARG A 159 17.85 3.32 15.62
CA ARG A 159 17.65 1.90 15.98
C ARG A 159 16.43 1.69 16.91
N SER A 160 15.47 2.61 16.92
CA SER A 160 14.29 2.51 17.75
C SER A 160 13.41 1.37 17.25
N THR A 161 12.96 0.55 18.20
CA THR A 161 12.06 -0.58 17.93
C THR A 161 10.75 -0.11 17.30
N ALA A 162 10.24 1.05 17.69
CA ALA A 162 9.03 1.65 17.13
C ALA A 162 9.16 1.95 15.63
N PHE A 163 10.30 2.50 15.19
CA PHE A 163 10.51 2.78 13.77
C PHE A 163 10.70 1.49 12.97
N GLN A 164 11.42 0.50 13.51
CA GLN A 164 11.53 -0.82 12.86
C GLN A 164 10.17 -1.49 12.70
N ARG A 165 9.32 -1.45 13.73
CA ARG A 165 7.95 -1.98 13.66
C ARG A 165 7.13 -1.36 12.52
N LEU A 166 7.22 -0.04 12.31
CA LEU A 166 6.56 0.61 11.19
C LEU A 166 7.05 0.09 9.82
N LEU A 167 8.37 -0.12 9.68
CA LEU A 167 8.95 -0.69 8.46
C LEU A 167 8.55 -2.16 8.25
N ASP A 168 8.42 -2.91 9.34
CA ASP A 168 7.94 -4.30 9.34
C ASP A 168 6.42 -4.40 9.09
N GLY A 169 5.76 -3.26 8.85
CA GLY A 169 4.33 -3.22 8.53
C GLY A 169 3.43 -3.30 9.75
N VAL A 170 3.92 -2.95 10.94
CA VAL A 170 3.11 -2.87 12.16
C VAL A 170 2.61 -1.44 12.33
N PRO A 171 1.30 -1.18 12.24
CA PRO A 171 0.77 0.17 12.44
C PRO A 171 0.90 0.59 13.91
N VAL A 172 0.88 1.89 14.15
CA VAL A 172 0.92 2.47 15.50
C VAL A 172 -0.36 3.25 15.77
N VAL A 173 -0.84 3.21 17.01
CA VAL A 173 -1.99 4.03 17.42
C VAL A 173 -1.57 5.50 17.51
N ALA A 174 -2.38 6.37 16.92
CA ALA A 174 -2.25 7.81 16.96
C ALA A 174 -2.57 8.33 18.36
N THR A 175 -1.55 8.89 19.00
CA THR A 175 -1.62 9.62 20.26
C THR A 175 -0.77 10.87 20.12
N ALA A 176 -0.98 11.87 20.99
CA ALA A 176 -0.18 13.09 20.94
C ALA A 176 1.34 12.83 21.06
N SER A 177 1.74 11.76 21.78
CA SER A 177 3.14 11.38 21.90
C SER A 177 3.68 10.71 20.65
N THR A 178 2.93 9.78 20.02
CA THR A 178 3.37 9.12 18.79
C THR A 178 3.38 10.09 17.61
N GLU A 179 2.39 10.99 17.52
CA GLU A 179 2.34 12.03 16.50
C GLU A 179 3.51 13.01 16.62
N ARG A 180 3.89 13.42 17.83
CA ARG A 180 5.07 14.29 18.04
C ARG A 180 6.36 13.61 17.58
N VAL A 181 6.52 12.31 17.86
CA VAL A 181 7.71 11.56 17.43
C VAL A 181 7.76 11.38 15.91
N LEU A 182 6.60 11.22 15.27
CA LEU A 182 6.47 11.00 13.82
C LEU A 182 6.21 12.28 13.02
N GLU A 183 6.18 13.44 13.66
CA GLU A 183 5.76 14.71 13.08
C GLU A 183 6.48 15.02 11.77
N ARG A 184 7.81 14.85 11.75
CA ARG A 184 8.60 15.04 10.52
C ARG A 184 8.13 14.13 9.39
N HIS A 185 7.89 12.85 9.68
CA HIS A 185 7.48 11.85 8.68
C HIS A 185 6.04 12.06 8.21
N LEU A 186 5.16 12.58 9.09
CA LEU A 186 3.82 13.02 8.73
C LEU A 186 3.88 14.20 7.76
N ARG A 187 4.64 15.26 8.09
CA ARG A 187 4.84 16.42 7.20
C ARG A 187 5.47 16.05 5.86
N GLU A 188 6.36 15.07 5.84
CA GLU A 188 7.00 14.58 4.62
C GLU A 188 6.10 13.62 3.80
N ASN A 189 4.91 13.27 4.29
CA ASN A 189 3.98 12.27 3.73
C ASN A 189 4.55 10.84 3.68
N LEU A 190 5.50 10.52 4.55
CA LEU A 190 6.09 9.17 4.68
C LEU A 190 5.28 8.29 5.64
N VAL A 191 4.63 8.91 6.62
CA VAL A 191 3.63 8.27 7.47
C VAL A 191 2.28 8.87 7.12
N HIS A 192 1.25 8.02 7.02
CA HIS A 192 -0.13 8.45 6.81
C HIS A 192 -0.99 8.00 7.98
N ARG A 193 -1.94 8.84 8.36
CA ARG A 193 -2.94 8.55 9.39
C ARG A 193 -4.26 8.13 8.73
N ALA A 194 -4.81 7.02 9.17
CA ALA A 194 -6.17 6.60 8.85
C ALA A 194 -6.88 6.27 10.17
N GLY A 195 -7.96 6.99 10.47
CA GLY A 195 -8.65 6.90 11.75
C GLY A 195 -7.69 7.07 12.94
N ARG A 196 -7.60 6.03 13.76
CA ARG A 196 -6.73 5.95 14.96
C ARG A 196 -5.34 5.40 14.68
N HIS A 197 -5.03 5.02 13.45
CA HIS A 197 -3.80 4.30 13.11
C HIS A 197 -2.90 5.12 12.20
N MET A 198 -1.59 4.98 12.39
CA MET A 198 -0.56 5.53 11.53
C MET A 198 0.30 4.40 10.98
N TRP A 199 0.69 4.51 9.71
CA TRP A 199 1.47 3.48 9.03
C TRP A 199 2.48 4.08 8.07
N TRP A 200 3.57 3.35 7.83
CA TRP A 200 4.62 3.73 6.90
C TRP A 200 4.16 3.48 5.45
N THR A 201 4.12 4.53 4.64
CA THR A 201 3.55 4.45 3.29
C THR A 201 4.51 3.92 2.22
N PRO A 202 5.81 4.32 2.16
CA PRO A 202 6.71 3.83 1.12
C PRO A 202 6.94 2.32 1.23
N TYR A 203 6.84 1.57 0.14
CA TYR A 203 7.24 0.15 0.13
C TYR A 203 8.75 0.00 -0.03
N ARG A 204 9.27 -1.14 0.43
CA ARG A 204 10.68 -1.48 0.18
C ARG A 204 10.87 -1.83 -1.29
N LEU A 205 11.84 -1.19 -1.95
CA LEU A 205 12.24 -1.57 -3.30
C LEU A 205 13.03 -2.89 -3.24
N ARG A 206 12.46 -3.96 -3.78
CA ARG A 206 13.05 -5.32 -3.75
C ARG A 206 13.81 -5.67 -5.02
N ARG A 207 13.36 -5.15 -6.16
CA ARG A 207 14.05 -5.24 -7.45
C ARG A 207 14.12 -3.84 -8.03
N TRP A 208 15.23 -3.53 -8.69
CA TRP A 208 15.29 -2.30 -9.48
C TRP A 208 14.41 -2.52 -10.72
N PRO A 209 13.37 -1.70 -10.94
CA PRO A 209 12.78 -1.69 -12.27
C PRO A 209 13.89 -1.30 -13.23
N LEU A 210 14.22 -2.19 -14.18
CA LEU A 210 15.12 -1.82 -15.27
C LEU A 210 14.46 -0.65 -15.98
N SER A 211 14.97 0.55 -15.75
CA SER A 211 14.47 1.72 -16.45
C SER A 211 14.97 1.63 -17.89
N THR A 212 14.06 1.58 -18.86
CA THR A 212 14.34 1.93 -20.26
C THR A 212 14.36 3.44 -20.50
N THR A 213 14.15 4.23 -19.45
CA THR A 213 14.19 5.71 -19.50
C THR A 213 15.04 6.23 -18.34
N ILE A 214 16.35 6.14 -18.51
CA ILE A 214 17.25 7.19 -18.02
C ILE A 214 17.44 8.08 -19.26
N PRO A 215 17.14 9.40 -19.20
CA PRO A 215 17.47 10.29 -20.31
C PRO A 215 18.97 10.27 -20.62
#